data_AF-A0A2E7ULL7-F1
#
_entry.id   AF-A0A2E7ULL7-F1
#
_cell.length_a   1.000
_cell.length_b   1.000
_cell.length_c   1.000
_cell.angle_alpha   90.00
_cell.angle_beta   90.00
_cell.angle_gamma   90.00
#
_symmetry.space_group_name_H-M   'P 1'
#
loop_
_entity.id
_entity.type
_entity.pdbx_description
1 polymer ?
#
loop_
_entity_poly.entity_id
_entity_poly.type
_entity_poly.pdbx_seq_one_letter_code
_entity_poly.pdbx_strand_id
1 'polypeptide(L)'
;FEVYMGSSTSGGDGIAFFIADPSTSTSYVSGTGDTFGGLGLDGYAVTFDTYQDTSDPTASSGSFIGLYELDSASGWTLLDSDVSLPTLEDDNTHNITITVEDGEFEITVDGTTYLTSTVSSYSMPEALVGWGGGTSSATAYQSVDDPFVGCAFVP
;
A
#
# COMPACT_ATOMS: atom_id res chain seq x y z
N PHE A 1 7.25 1.37 -9.64
CA PHE A 1 8.31 0.81 -8.79
C PHE A 1 8.20 -0.69 -8.83
N GLU A 2 9.28 -1.39 -8.54
CA GLU A 2 9.30 -2.85 -8.47
C GLU A 2 9.21 -3.31 -7.01
N VAL A 3 8.53 -4.43 -6.78
CA VAL A 3 8.50 -5.11 -5.48
C VAL A 3 8.93 -6.56 -5.62
N TYR A 4 9.66 -7.05 -4.64
CA TYR A 4 9.96 -8.47 -4.49
C TYR A 4 9.64 -8.89 -3.05
N MET A 5 8.77 -9.90 -2.91
CA MET A 5 8.30 -10.37 -1.60
C MET A 5 8.79 -11.78 -1.22
N GLY A 6 9.78 -12.32 -1.95
CA GLY A 6 10.31 -13.66 -1.70
C GLY A 6 9.31 -14.76 -2.04
N SER A 7 9.56 -15.96 -1.51
CA SER A 7 8.70 -17.14 -1.68
C SER A 7 8.14 -17.59 -0.33
N SER A 8 6.83 -17.49 -0.15
CA SER A 8 6.14 -17.97 1.04
C SER A 8 4.68 -18.29 0.75
N THR A 9 4.09 -19.21 1.51
CA THR A 9 2.64 -19.48 1.48
C THR A 9 1.90 -18.93 2.69
N SER A 10 2.63 -18.25 3.58
CA SER A 10 2.15 -17.68 4.83
C SER A 10 3.11 -16.60 5.33
N GLY A 11 3.72 -15.85 4.41
CA GLY A 11 4.56 -14.72 4.76
C GLY A 11 3.67 -13.55 5.12
N GLY A 12 4.29 -12.46 5.53
CA GLY A 12 3.57 -11.30 5.99
C GLY A 12 4.49 -10.19 6.43
N ASP A 13 3.97 -8.98 6.56
CA ASP A 13 2.58 -8.57 6.31
C ASP A 13 2.41 -7.94 4.93
N GLY A 14 3.49 -7.43 4.33
CA GLY A 14 3.51 -6.90 2.96
C GLY A 14 4.18 -5.53 2.86
N ILE A 15 3.84 -4.77 1.83
CA ILE A 15 4.39 -3.43 1.56
C ILE A 15 3.25 -2.43 1.37
N ALA A 16 3.47 -1.19 1.82
CA ALA A 16 2.60 -0.06 1.53
C ALA A 16 3.34 1.07 0.82
N PHE A 17 2.64 1.74 -0.10
CA PHE A 17 3.00 3.05 -0.61
C PHE A 17 2.18 4.13 0.10
N PHE A 18 2.85 5.10 0.68
CA PHE A 18 2.25 6.17 1.47
C PHE A 18 2.23 7.48 0.70
N ILE A 19 1.12 8.22 0.83
CA ILE A 19 0.95 9.61 0.42
C ILE A 19 0.56 10.38 1.68
N ALA A 20 1.55 10.91 2.39
CA ALA A 20 1.38 11.49 3.72
C ALA A 20 1.30 13.02 3.69
N ASP A 21 0.46 13.59 4.56
CA ASP A 21 0.31 15.04 4.73
C ASP A 21 1.53 15.57 5.52
N PRO A 22 2.40 16.40 4.91
CA PRO A 22 3.59 16.91 5.58
C PRO A 22 3.29 17.80 6.78
N SER A 23 2.09 18.38 6.88
CA SER A 23 1.74 19.35 7.92
C SER A 23 1.39 18.69 9.26
N THR A 24 0.95 17.43 9.24
CA THR A 24 0.51 16.69 10.43
C THR A 24 1.32 15.41 10.68
N SER A 25 1.93 14.83 9.65
CA SER A 25 2.79 13.63 9.74
C SER A 25 4.16 13.96 10.37
N THR A 26 4.17 14.12 11.70
CA THR A 26 5.32 14.63 12.47
C THR A 26 6.16 13.53 13.15
N SER A 27 5.69 12.29 13.14
CA SER A 27 6.41 11.14 13.70
C SER A 27 6.16 9.87 12.90
N TYR A 28 7.22 9.29 12.35
CA TYR A 28 7.21 7.95 11.78
C TYR A 28 7.49 6.98 12.92
N VAL A 29 6.47 6.23 13.35
CA VAL A 29 6.72 5.09 14.23
C VAL A 29 6.86 3.88 13.33
N SER A 30 8.02 3.21 13.39
CA SER A 30 8.20 1.90 12.76
C SER A 30 7.16 0.94 13.35
N GLY A 31 6.01 0.84 12.70
CA GLY A 31 4.99 -0.16 13.00
C GLY A 31 5.45 -1.52 12.48
N THR A 32 5.20 -2.56 13.27
CA THR A 32 5.28 -3.96 12.84
C THR A 32 3.90 -4.39 12.33
N GLY A 33 3.79 -5.49 11.60
CA GLY A 33 2.46 -6.00 11.25
C GLY A 33 1.83 -5.31 10.04
N ASP A 34 0.51 -5.45 10.00
CA ASP A 34 -0.54 -4.77 9.21
C ASP A 34 -0.47 -3.23 9.14
N THR A 35 0.49 -2.61 9.82
CA THR A 35 0.70 -1.15 9.77
C THR A 35 1.80 -0.74 8.81
N PHE A 36 2.57 -1.71 8.26
CA PHE A 36 3.57 -1.48 7.21
C PHE A 36 4.57 -0.34 7.50
N GLY A 37 4.83 -0.04 8.77
CA GLY A 37 5.69 1.08 9.17
C GLY A 37 5.05 2.48 9.09
N GLY A 38 3.75 2.61 8.82
CA GLY A 38 3.06 3.89 8.62
C GLY A 38 2.25 4.40 9.81
N LEU A 39 2.46 3.87 11.02
CA LEU A 39 1.80 4.39 12.22
C LEU A 39 2.19 5.86 12.47
N GLY A 40 1.18 6.70 12.74
CA GLY A 40 1.35 8.12 13.00
C GLY A 40 1.33 9.03 11.76
N LEU A 41 1.02 8.47 10.59
CA LEU A 41 0.80 9.24 9.36
C LEU A 41 -0.67 9.66 9.22
N ASP A 42 -0.87 10.83 8.65
CA ASP A 42 -2.15 11.25 8.07
C ASP A 42 -2.04 11.30 6.55
N GLY A 43 -3.13 11.05 5.82
CA GLY A 43 -3.15 11.05 4.36
C GLY A 43 -3.73 9.76 3.79
N TYR A 44 -3.01 9.12 2.88
CA TYR A 44 -3.48 7.91 2.18
C TYR A 44 -2.40 6.84 2.08
N ALA A 45 -2.81 5.58 1.99
CA ALA A 45 -1.92 4.48 1.65
C ALA A 45 -2.56 3.55 0.62
N VAL A 46 -1.71 2.98 -0.23
CA VAL A 46 -2.02 1.79 -1.03
C VAL A 46 -1.19 0.64 -0.46
N THR A 47 -1.85 -0.39 0.06
CA THR A 47 -1.21 -1.58 0.61
C THR A 47 -1.24 -2.72 -0.40
N PHE A 48 -0.20 -3.54 -0.36
CA PHE A 48 -0.11 -4.85 -1.00
C PHE A 48 0.08 -5.85 0.12
N ASP A 49 -1.04 -6.25 0.70
CA ASP A 49 -1.08 -7.09 1.89
C ASP A 49 -0.93 -8.55 1.47
N THR A 50 -0.05 -9.29 2.15
CA THR A 50 0.18 -10.71 1.91
C THR A 50 -0.30 -11.58 3.06
N TYR A 51 -0.67 -10.98 4.19
CA TYR A 51 -1.18 -11.66 5.38
C TYR A 51 -2.66 -11.35 5.59
N GLN A 52 -3.39 -12.21 6.31
CA GLN A 52 -4.84 -12.05 6.48
C GLN A 52 -5.15 -11.93 7.96
N ASP A 53 -5.33 -10.69 8.39
CA ASP A 53 -5.85 -10.36 9.69
C ASP A 53 -7.37 -10.47 9.74
N THR A 54 -7.92 -10.58 10.95
CA THR A 54 -9.35 -10.87 11.14
C THR A 54 -10.27 -9.78 10.58
N SER A 55 -9.77 -8.55 10.45
CA SER A 55 -10.49 -7.40 9.91
C SER A 55 -10.37 -7.26 8.40
N ASP A 56 -9.57 -8.09 7.73
CA ASP A 56 -9.25 -7.88 6.33
C ASP A 56 -10.39 -8.28 5.40
N PRO A 57 -10.44 -7.69 4.19
CA PRO A 57 -11.46 -8.01 3.19
C PRO A 57 -11.46 -9.46 2.73
N THR A 58 -10.35 -10.18 2.92
CA THR A 58 -10.22 -11.60 2.54
C THR A 58 -10.23 -12.49 3.77
N ALA A 59 -11.21 -13.40 3.85
CA ALA A 59 -11.40 -14.24 5.02
C ALA A 59 -10.66 -15.60 4.95
N SER A 60 -9.95 -15.89 3.84
CA SER A 60 -9.59 -17.29 3.54
C SER A 60 -8.22 -17.57 2.95
N SER A 61 -7.47 -16.57 2.48
CA SER A 61 -6.07 -16.61 1.98
C SER A 61 -5.90 -15.70 0.77
N GLY A 62 -4.68 -15.21 0.58
CA GLY A 62 -4.24 -14.55 -0.65
C GLY A 62 -4.01 -13.06 -0.46
N SER A 63 -3.19 -12.50 -1.34
CA SER A 63 -2.87 -11.09 -1.30
C SER A 63 -4.07 -10.22 -1.67
N PHE A 64 -4.11 -9.01 -1.13
CA PHE A 64 -5.08 -8.00 -1.57
C PHE A 64 -4.44 -6.63 -1.68
N ILE A 65 -5.06 -5.78 -2.50
CA ILE A 65 -4.74 -4.35 -2.55
C ILE A 65 -5.73 -3.63 -1.67
N GLY A 66 -5.26 -2.81 -0.74
CA GLY A 66 -6.12 -1.93 0.04
C GLY A 66 -5.80 -0.46 -0.21
N LEU A 67 -6.83 0.35 -0.40
CA LEU A 67 -6.74 1.80 -0.39
C LEU A 67 -7.25 2.31 0.96
N TYR A 68 -6.41 3.02 1.70
CA TYR A 68 -6.71 3.49 3.04
C TYR A 68 -6.62 5.02 3.14
N GLU A 69 -7.51 5.60 3.95
CA GLU A 69 -7.34 6.90 4.56
C GLU A 69 -6.61 6.72 5.90
N LEU A 70 -5.59 7.53 6.14
CA LEU A 70 -4.77 7.49 7.35
C LEU A 70 -5.12 8.68 8.23
N ASP A 71 -5.38 8.40 9.50
CA ASP A 71 -5.53 9.41 10.54
C ASP A 71 -4.71 8.96 11.76
N SER A 72 -3.74 9.79 12.13
CA SER A 72 -2.78 9.52 13.20
C SER A 72 -3.44 9.39 14.58
N ALA A 73 -4.65 9.91 14.76
CA ALA A 73 -5.40 9.86 16.02
C ALA A 73 -6.40 8.71 16.09
N SER A 74 -7.00 8.32 14.96
CA SER A 74 -8.11 7.36 14.88
C SER A 74 -7.77 6.07 14.12
N GLY A 75 -6.60 6.00 13.50
CA GLY A 75 -6.10 4.82 12.78
C GLY A 75 -6.39 4.89 11.29
N TRP A 76 -6.35 3.72 10.64
CA TRP A 76 -6.52 3.61 9.20
C TRP A 76 -7.95 3.17 8.87
N THR A 77 -8.56 3.81 7.87
CA THR A 77 -9.88 3.47 7.36
C THR A 77 -9.75 2.91 5.96
N LEU A 78 -10.19 1.67 5.75
CA LEU A 78 -10.26 1.07 4.41
C LEU A 78 -11.32 1.80 3.59
N LEU A 79 -10.89 2.41 2.49
CA LEU A 79 -11.75 3.09 1.53
C LEU A 79 -12.23 2.14 0.43
N ASP A 80 -11.33 1.30 -0.07
CA ASP A 80 -11.61 0.34 -1.14
C ASP A 80 -10.56 -0.78 -1.16
N SER A 81 -10.86 -1.90 -1.81
CA SER A 81 -9.94 -3.02 -1.91
C SER A 81 -10.18 -3.90 -3.12
N ASP A 82 -9.13 -4.53 -3.64
CA ASP A 82 -9.24 -5.65 -4.58
C ASP A 82 -8.66 -6.94 -3.99
N VAL A 83 -9.47 -7.99 -3.98
CA VAL A 83 -9.18 -9.30 -3.37
C VAL A 83 -8.88 -10.39 -4.40
N SER A 84 -8.74 -9.99 -5.67
CA SER A 84 -8.48 -10.91 -6.79
C SER A 84 -6.99 -11.00 -7.14
N LEU A 85 -6.16 -10.18 -6.49
CA LEU A 85 -4.71 -10.16 -6.64
C LEU A 85 -4.10 -11.54 -6.31
N PRO A 86 -3.39 -12.19 -7.25
CA PRO A 86 -2.61 -13.38 -6.94
C PRO A 86 -1.55 -13.10 -5.87
N THR A 87 -1.07 -14.13 -5.18
CA THR A 87 0.01 -13.95 -4.21
C THR A 87 1.22 -13.28 -4.86
N LEU A 88 1.80 -12.30 -4.19
CA LEU A 88 3.05 -11.65 -4.59
C LEU A 88 4.28 -12.28 -3.92
N GLU A 89 4.07 -13.25 -3.03
CA GLU A 89 5.12 -14.05 -2.37
C GLU A 89 5.50 -15.27 -3.23
N ASP A 90 5.78 -15.05 -4.51
CA ASP A 90 5.91 -16.08 -5.54
C ASP A 90 7.32 -16.24 -6.14
N ASP A 91 8.35 -15.66 -5.48
CA ASP A 91 9.75 -15.60 -5.93
C ASP A 91 10.00 -14.75 -7.20
N ASN A 92 9.04 -13.91 -7.60
CA ASN A 92 9.19 -12.98 -8.73
C ASN A 92 9.23 -11.51 -8.29
N THR A 93 9.78 -10.68 -9.16
CA THR A 93 9.68 -9.22 -9.06
C THR A 93 8.45 -8.76 -9.83
N HIS A 94 7.60 -7.96 -9.16
CA HIS A 94 6.38 -7.41 -9.74
C HIS A 94 6.49 -5.91 -9.97
N ASN A 95 5.92 -5.44 -11.07
CA ASN A 95 5.87 -4.03 -11.41
C ASN A 95 4.58 -3.40 -10.89
N ILE A 96 4.72 -2.39 -10.04
CA ILE A 96 3.61 -1.64 -9.46
C ILE A 96 3.56 -0.24 -10.06
N THR A 97 2.38 0.14 -10.56
CA THR A 97 2.05 1.52 -10.94
C THR A 97 0.84 2.00 -10.16
N ILE A 98 0.96 3.18 -9.56
CA ILE A 98 -0.12 3.89 -8.87
C ILE A 98 -0.24 5.26 -9.53
N THR A 99 -1.40 5.54 -10.10
CA THR A 99 -1.76 6.85 -10.65
C THR A 99 -2.78 7.49 -9.73
N VAL A 100 -2.59 8.78 -9.42
CA VAL A 100 -3.55 9.57 -8.66
C VAL A 100 -3.86 10.85 -9.43
N GLU A 101 -5.11 11.04 -9.83
CA GLU A 101 -5.57 12.22 -10.56
C GLU A 101 -6.88 12.73 -9.94
N ASP A 102 -6.85 13.91 -9.31
CA ASP A 102 -8.02 14.54 -8.67
C ASP A 102 -8.83 13.60 -7.75
N GLY A 103 -8.12 12.74 -6.99
CA GLY A 103 -8.72 11.76 -6.10
C GLY A 103 -9.15 10.44 -6.76
N GLU A 104 -8.95 10.28 -8.06
CA GLU A 104 -9.03 9.00 -8.76
C GLU A 104 -7.72 8.23 -8.61
N PHE A 105 -7.79 7.07 -7.97
CA PHE A 105 -6.67 6.15 -7.79
C PHE A 105 -6.82 5.01 -8.79
N GLU A 106 -5.77 4.76 -9.57
CA GLU A 106 -5.63 3.56 -10.41
C GLU A 106 -4.37 2.80 -9.98
N ILE A 107 -4.55 1.52 -9.63
CA ILE A 107 -3.47 0.64 -9.18
C ILE A 107 -3.36 -0.52 -10.17
N THR A 108 -2.16 -0.69 -10.74
CA THR A 108 -1.83 -1.82 -11.60
C THR A 108 -0.68 -2.64 -11.03
N VAL A 109 -0.78 -3.96 -11.21
CA VAL A 109 0.29 -4.93 -10.93
C VAL A 109 0.59 -5.66 -12.22
N ASP A 110 1.85 -5.65 -12.65
CA ASP A 110 2.32 -6.22 -13.91
C ASP A 110 1.50 -5.77 -15.13
N GLY A 111 1.09 -4.50 -15.13
CA GLY A 111 0.28 -3.89 -16.19
C GLY A 111 -1.19 -4.30 -16.20
N THR A 112 -1.65 -5.09 -15.22
CA THR A 112 -3.07 -5.40 -15.02
C THR A 112 -3.65 -4.45 -13.98
N THR A 113 -4.70 -3.71 -14.32
CA THR A 113 -5.46 -2.90 -13.36
C THR A 113 -6.26 -3.79 -12.42
N TYR A 114 -6.02 -3.64 -11.12
CA TYR A 114 -6.74 -4.37 -10.08
C TYR A 114 -7.71 -3.46 -9.33
N LEU A 115 -7.35 -2.20 -9.10
CA LEU A 115 -8.18 -1.27 -8.35
C LEU A 115 -8.28 0.08 -9.06
N THR A 116 -9.51 0.53 -9.26
CA THR A 116 -9.83 1.91 -9.66
C THR A 116 -10.85 2.44 -8.67
N SER A 117 -10.50 3.52 -7.96
CA SER A 117 -11.35 4.05 -6.90
C SER A 117 -11.34 5.58 -6.89
N THR A 118 -12.46 6.20 -6.52
CA THR A 118 -12.57 7.66 -6.41
C THR A 118 -12.77 8.06 -4.96
N VAL A 119 -11.80 8.78 -4.41
CA VAL A 119 -11.85 9.34 -3.06
C VAL A 119 -12.38 10.77 -3.14
N SER A 120 -13.69 10.93 -2.97
CA SER A 120 -14.36 12.24 -3.13
C SER A 120 -13.86 13.35 -2.18
N SER A 121 -13.27 12.97 -1.04
CA SER A 121 -12.67 13.89 -0.07
C SER A 121 -11.18 14.15 -0.28
N TYR A 122 -10.59 13.61 -1.36
CA TYR A 122 -9.14 13.67 -1.58
C TYR A 122 -8.63 15.12 -1.64
N SER A 123 -7.63 15.42 -0.82
CA SER A 123 -6.97 16.72 -0.79
C SER A 123 -5.53 16.58 -0.32
N MET A 124 -4.59 16.55 -1.26
CA MET A 124 -3.14 16.53 -0.98
C MET A 124 -2.41 17.55 -1.85
N PRO A 125 -2.47 18.86 -1.52
CA PRO A 125 -1.77 19.90 -2.29
C PRO A 125 -0.24 19.78 -2.18
N GLU A 126 0.24 19.24 -1.07
CA GLU A 126 1.62 18.83 -0.84
C GLU A 126 1.59 17.41 -0.27
N ALA A 127 2.56 16.57 -0.64
CA ALA A 127 2.63 15.20 -0.16
C ALA A 127 4.08 14.79 0.09
N LEU A 128 4.30 14.05 1.17
CA LEU A 128 5.46 13.20 1.31
C LEU A 128 5.07 11.80 0.80
N VAL A 129 5.87 11.27 -0.11
CA VAL A 129 5.65 9.91 -0.62
C VAL A 129 6.78 9.01 -0.20
N GLY A 130 6.45 7.75 0.08
CA GLY A 130 7.42 6.76 0.50
C GLY A 130 6.83 5.38 0.58
N TRP A 131 7.67 4.43 0.96
CA TRP A 131 7.30 3.04 1.13
C TRP A 131 7.59 2.60 2.55
N GLY A 132 6.82 1.64 3.02
CA GLY A 132 7.12 0.90 4.23
C GLY A 132 6.73 -0.56 4.08
N GLY A 133 7.37 -1.39 4.88
CA GLY A 133 7.08 -2.81 4.99
C GLY A 133 6.87 -3.18 6.46
N GLY A 134 6.04 -4.18 6.69
CA GLY A 134 5.73 -4.69 8.02
C GLY A 134 5.97 -6.18 8.06
N THR A 135 6.56 -6.68 9.14
CA THR A 135 6.58 -8.11 9.46
C THR A 135 6.25 -8.29 10.93
N SER A 136 5.74 -9.46 11.32
CA SER A 136 5.48 -9.81 12.70
C SER A 136 5.77 -11.30 12.94
N SER A 137 4.77 -12.09 13.35
CA SER A 137 4.92 -13.54 13.53
C SER A 137 5.01 -14.31 12.20
N ALA A 138 4.41 -13.76 11.15
CA ALA A 138 4.70 -14.12 9.76
C ALA A 138 5.78 -13.18 9.22
N THR A 139 6.67 -13.71 8.39
CA THR A 139 7.78 -12.95 7.81
C THR A 139 7.98 -13.33 6.35
N ALA A 140 8.31 -12.33 5.54
CA ALA A 140 8.73 -12.48 4.16
C ALA A 140 9.88 -11.50 3.84
N TYR A 141 10.60 -11.75 2.76
CA TYR A 141 11.46 -10.70 2.19
C TYR A 141 10.55 -9.58 1.66
N GLN A 142 10.99 -8.33 1.76
CA GLN A 142 10.26 -7.18 1.25
C GLN A 142 11.28 -6.18 0.72
N SER A 143 11.36 -6.02 -0.61
CA SER A 143 12.17 -4.99 -1.23
C SER A 143 11.35 -4.10 -2.15
N VAL A 144 11.77 -2.84 -2.22
CA VAL A 144 11.30 -1.86 -3.20
C VAL A 144 12.50 -1.47 -4.04
N ASP A 145 12.37 -1.66 -5.33
CA ASP A 145 13.42 -1.42 -6.32
C ASP A 145 12.89 -0.50 -7.43
N ASP A 146 13.80 0.14 -8.15
CA ASP A 146 13.52 1.09 -9.26
C ASP A 146 12.34 2.06 -9.02
N PRO A 147 12.35 2.87 -7.94
CA PRO A 147 11.27 3.81 -7.69
C PRO A 147 11.32 4.98 -8.68
N PHE A 148 10.19 5.21 -9.34
CA PHE A 148 9.92 6.43 -10.09
C PHE A 148 8.73 7.15 -9.47
N VAL A 149 8.93 8.44 -9.14
CA VAL A 149 7.88 9.35 -8.69
C VAL A 149 7.93 10.58 -9.59
N GLY A 150 6.81 10.89 -10.22
CA GLY A 150 6.69 12.08 -11.06
C GLY A 150 5.23 12.33 -11.41
N CYS A 151 4.92 13.57 -11.76
CA CYS A 151 3.64 13.89 -12.38
C CYS A 151 3.69 13.45 -13.84
N ALA A 152 2.59 12.88 -14.34
CA ALA A 152 2.43 12.69 -15.78
C ALA A 152 2.61 14.06 -16.45
N PHE A 153 3.56 14.15 -17.39
CA PHE A 153 3.70 15.34 -18.21
C PHE A 153 2.47 15.38 -19.12
N VAL A 154 1.51 16.27 -18.84
CA VAL A 154 0.43 16.57 -19.78
C VAL A 154 1.00 17.63 -20.75
N PRO A 155 1.37 17.25 -21.99
CA PRO A 155 1.95 18.19 -22.95
C PRO A 155 0.98 19.28 -23.41
#